data_AF-A0A2D7J834-F1
#
_entry.id   AF-A0A2D7J834-F1
#
_cell.length_a   1.000
_cell.length_b   1.000
_cell.length_c   1.000
_cell.angle_alpha   90.00
_cell.angle_beta   90.00
_cell.angle_gamma   90.00
#
_symmetry.space_group_name_H-M   'P 1'
#
loop_
_entity.id
_entity.type
_entity.pdbx_description
1 polymer ?
#
loop_
_entity_poly.entity_id
_entity_poly.type
_entity_poly.pdbx_seq_one_letter_code
_entity_poly.pdbx_strand_id
1 'polypeptide(L)'
;MWIFIVASLQRNISSLLLASPVIAVLSAFIILPIILITAVSFWGASEFSIYPAFLFDNYEFLFTSEVTYRVFFRTLYFAFLVWLITLIIGF
;
A
#
# COMPACT_ATOMS: atom_id res chain seq x y z
N MET A 1 10.76 8.88 39.84
CA MET A 1 10.61 9.38 38.45
C MET A 1 11.44 8.56 37.45
N TRP A 2 12.76 8.47 37.60
CA TRP A 2 13.66 7.77 36.66
C TRP A 2 13.41 6.24 36.49
N ILE A 3 13.07 5.54 37.57
CA ILE A 3 12.79 4.09 37.54
C ILE A 3 11.54 3.75 36.70
N PHE A 4 10.52 4.62 36.72
CA PHE A 4 9.30 4.42 35.93
C PHE A 4 9.56 4.57 34.43
N ILE A 5 10.44 5.50 34.04
CA ILE A 5 10.84 5.71 32.64
C ILE A 5 11.60 4.48 32.12
N VAL A 6 12.59 3.99 32.87
CA VAL A 6 13.36 2.80 32.48
C VAL A 6 12.49 1.54 32.41
N ALA A 7 11.60 1.34 33.39
CA ALA A 7 10.66 0.22 33.37
C ALA A 7 9.67 0.29 32.19
N SER A 8 9.26 1.50 31.77
CA SER A 8 8.40 1.68 30.58
C SER A 8 9.14 1.35 29.28
N LEU A 9 10.42 1.76 29.16
CA LEU A 9 11.26 1.47 27.99
C LEU A 9 11.57 -0.02 27.87
N GLN A 10 11.89 -0.70 28.97
CA GLN A 10 12.12 -2.16 28.98
C GLN A 10 10.85 -2.94 28.62
N ARG A 11 9.68 -2.51 29.11
CA ARG A 11 8.39 -3.14 28.77
C ARG A 11 8.08 -3.01 27.27
N ASN A 12 8.42 -1.86 26.67
CA ASN A 12 8.30 -1.62 25.24
C ASN A 12 9.23 -2.54 24.43
N ILE A 13 10.51 -2.65 24.79
CA ILE A 13 11.46 -3.50 24.04
C ILE A 13 11.07 -4.99 24.14
N SER A 14 10.71 -5.47 25.32
CA SER A 14 10.25 -6.86 25.49
C SER A 14 8.97 -7.11 24.71
N SER A 15 8.02 -6.17 24.69
CA SER A 15 6.80 -6.29 23.88
C SER A 15 7.08 -6.30 22.38
N LEU A 16 8.03 -5.50 21.91
CA LEU A 16 8.46 -5.47 20.51
C LEU A 16 9.18 -6.76 20.12
N LEU A 17 10.02 -7.31 21.00
CA LEU A 17 10.69 -8.59 20.76
C LEU A 17 9.69 -9.75 20.70
N LEU A 18 8.69 -9.76 21.58
CA LEU A 18 7.60 -10.76 21.54
C LEU A 18 6.75 -10.65 20.26
N ALA A 19 6.49 -9.43 19.79
CA ALA A 19 5.77 -9.18 18.54
C ALA A 19 6.66 -9.30 17.29
N SER A 20 7.99 -9.30 17.44
CA SER A 20 8.95 -9.22 16.34
C SER A 20 8.79 -10.33 15.28
N PRO A 21 8.44 -11.59 15.61
CA PRO A 21 8.24 -12.60 14.57
C PRO A 21 7.05 -12.27 13.68
N VAL A 22 5.94 -11.80 14.27
CA VAL A 22 4.74 -11.40 13.53
C VAL A 22 5.00 -10.15 12.71
N ILE A 23 5.66 -9.14 13.29
CA ILE A 23 6.05 -7.92 12.59
C ILE A 23 6.95 -8.24 11.40
N ALA A 24 7.94 -9.12 11.58
CA ALA A 24 8.85 -9.51 10.50
C ALA A 24 8.12 -10.19 9.34
N VAL A 25 7.24 -11.15 9.64
CA VAL A 25 6.44 -11.85 8.61
C VAL A 25 5.51 -10.88 7.90
N LEU A 26 4.71 -10.09 8.62
CA LEU A 26 3.79 -9.12 8.01
C LEU A 26 4.54 -8.08 7.17
N SER A 27 5.69 -7.60 7.65
CA SER A 27 6.52 -6.64 6.92
C SER A 27 7.07 -7.25 5.64
N ALA A 28 7.57 -8.49 5.68
CA ALA A 28 8.03 -9.16 4.47
C ALA A 28 6.91 -9.32 3.43
N PHE A 29 5.71 -9.71 3.87
CA PHE A 29 4.54 -9.85 3.01
C PHE A 29 4.02 -8.53 2.42
N ILE A 30 4.36 -7.39 3.01
CA ILE A 30 3.97 -6.07 2.50
C ILE A 30 5.09 -5.49 1.63
N ILE A 31 6.32 -5.48 2.14
CA ILE A 31 7.47 -4.82 1.50
C ILE A 31 7.85 -5.53 0.21
N LEU A 32 7.91 -6.86 0.21
CA LEU A 32 8.33 -7.63 -0.95
C LEU A 32 7.40 -7.40 -2.17
N PRO A 33 6.06 -7.51 -2.07
CA PRO A 33 5.20 -7.22 -3.21
C PRO A 33 5.21 -5.73 -3.59
N ILE A 34 5.38 -4.80 -2.65
CA ILE A 34 5.52 -3.38 -2.99
C ILE A 34 6.77 -3.15 -3.85
N ILE A 35 7.92 -3.74 -3.48
CA ILE A 35 9.14 -3.65 -4.27
C ILE A 35 8.92 -4.25 -5.66
N LEU A 36 8.28 -5.42 -5.75
CA LEU A 36 8.01 -6.09 -7.01
C LEU A 36 7.11 -5.25 -7.93
N ILE A 37 5.97 -4.75 -7.41
CA ILE A 37 5.04 -3.91 -8.18
C ILE A 37 5.74 -2.62 -8.61
N THR A 38 6.53 -2.00 -7.73
CA THR A 38 7.27 -0.79 -8.05
C THR A 38 8.27 -1.05 -9.16
N ALA A 39 9.08 -2.10 -9.07
CA ALA A 39 10.07 -2.44 -10.09
C ALA A 39 9.42 -2.71 -11.46
N VAL A 40 8.36 -3.52 -11.50
CA VAL A 40 7.67 -3.88 -12.75
C VAL A 40 6.88 -2.68 -13.32
N SER A 41 6.46 -1.71 -12.50
CA SER A 41 5.78 -0.50 -13.00
C SER A 41 6.63 0.33 -13.97
N PHE A 42 7.96 0.25 -13.84
CA PHE A 42 8.91 0.92 -14.72
C PHE A 42 9.36 0.07 -15.92
N TRP A 43 9.01 -1.22 -15.95
CA TRP A 43 9.38 -2.11 -17.05
C TRP A 43 8.63 -1.75 -18.33
N GLY A 44 9.27 -2.02 -19.47
CA GLY A 44 8.62 -1.87 -20.77
C GLY A 44 7.58 -2.96 -20.96
N ALA A 45 6.37 -2.56 -21.39
CA ALA A 45 5.29 -3.46 -21.73
C ALA A 45 4.92 -3.27 -23.21
N SER A 46 5.08 -4.34 -23.99
CA SER A 46 4.52 -4.44 -25.34
C SER A 46 3.23 -5.28 -25.30
N GLU A 47 2.54 -5.39 -26.43
CA GLU A 47 1.33 -6.21 -26.55
C GLU A 47 1.54 -7.69 -26.18
N PHE A 48 2.78 -8.20 -26.28
CA PHE A 48 3.08 -9.63 -26.14
C PHE A 48 4.19 -9.95 -25.13
N SER A 49 4.82 -8.95 -24.54
CA SER A 49 5.93 -9.17 -23.61
C SER A 49 6.14 -8.00 -22.65
N ILE A 50 6.60 -8.34 -21.45
CA ILE A 50 7.13 -7.38 -20.48
C ILE A 50 8.64 -7.64 -20.38
N TYR A 51 9.44 -6.59 -20.50
CA TYR A 51 10.90 -6.69 -20.47
C TYR A 51 11.50 -5.66 -19.51
N PRO A 52 12.63 -6.00 -18.84
CA PRO A 52 13.25 -5.11 -17.89
C PRO A 52 13.84 -3.89 -18.61
N ALA A 53 13.26 -2.74 -18.33
CA ALA A 53 13.71 -1.41 -18.70
C ALA A 53 13.28 -0.44 -17.61
N PHE A 54 13.84 0.77 -17.58
CA PHE A 54 13.35 1.83 -16.70
C PHE A 54 12.75 2.94 -17.56
N LEU A 55 11.42 2.90 -17.70
CA LEU A 55 10.64 3.75 -18.59
C LEU A 55 9.44 4.33 -17.84
N PHE A 56 8.93 5.47 -18.30
CA PHE A 56 7.74 6.12 -17.73
C PHE A 56 6.49 5.98 -18.60
N ASP A 57 6.60 5.29 -19.74
CA ASP A 57 5.55 5.14 -20.75
C ASP A 57 4.23 4.62 -20.16
N ASN A 58 4.31 3.65 -19.23
CA ASN A 58 3.13 3.13 -18.53
C ASN A 58 2.37 4.22 -17.76
N TYR A 59 3.09 5.13 -17.12
CA TYR A 59 2.50 6.23 -16.36
C TYR A 59 1.92 7.28 -17.30
N GLU A 60 2.63 7.66 -18.35
CA GLU A 60 2.15 8.60 -19.37
C GLU A 60 0.85 8.09 -20.01
N PHE A 61 0.81 6.80 -20.38
CA PHE A 61 -0.39 6.16 -20.90
C PHE A 61 -1.58 6.23 -19.92
N LEU A 62 -1.35 5.92 -18.64
CA LEU A 62 -2.41 5.96 -17.63
C LEU A 62 -2.90 7.39 -17.34
N PHE A 63 -1.99 8.37 -17.25
CA PHE A 63 -2.31 9.76 -16.94
C PHE A 63 -2.88 10.55 -18.12
N THR A 64 -2.73 10.08 -19.35
CA THR A 64 -3.34 10.73 -20.53
C THR A 64 -4.68 10.08 -20.93
N SER A 65 -4.95 8.87 -20.43
CA SER A 65 -6.17 8.12 -20.77
C SER A 65 -7.41 8.65 -20.05
N GLU A 66 -8.38 9.14 -20.82
CA GLU A 66 -9.71 9.53 -20.32
C GLU A 66 -10.44 8.36 -19.62
N VAL A 67 -10.22 7.13 -20.10
CA VAL A 67 -10.84 5.93 -19.52
C VAL A 67 -10.33 5.70 -18.11
N THR A 68 -9.02 5.88 -17.88
CA THR A 68 -8.42 5.77 -16.55
C THR A 68 -9.13 6.71 -15.58
N TYR A 69 -9.22 8.01 -15.91
CA TYR A 69 -9.89 8.97 -15.04
C TYR A 69 -11.35 8.63 -14.79
N ARG A 70 -12.09 8.25 -15.84
CA ARG A 70 -13.51 7.89 -15.71
C ARG A 70 -13.72 6.73 -14.75
N VAL A 71 -12.87 5.70 -14.82
CA VAL A 71 -12.94 4.54 -13.93
C VAL A 71 -12.56 4.95 -12.51
N PHE A 72 -11.46 5.69 -12.33
CA PHE A 72 -11.03 6.18 -11.01
C PHE A 72 -12.11 7.03 -10.32
N PHE A 73 -12.75 7.96 -11.04
CA PHE A 73 -13.84 8.76 -10.49
C PHE A 73 -15.04 7.90 -10.09
N ARG A 74 -15.40 6.88 -10.87
CA ARG A 74 -16.49 5.96 -10.51
C ARG A 74 -16.15 5.18 -9.24
N THR A 75 -14.91 4.71 -9.10
CA THR A 75 -14.47 4.02 -7.88
C THR A 75 -14.57 4.93 -6.65
N LEU A 76 -14.11 6.17 -6.74
CA LEU A 76 -14.23 7.16 -5.66
C LEU A 76 -15.68 7.50 -5.34
N TYR A 77 -16.51 7.66 -6.37
CA TYR A 77 -17.94 7.92 -6.21
C TYR A 77 -18.64 6.80 -5.44
N PHE A 78 -18.40 5.54 -5.82
CA PHE A 78 -18.99 4.40 -5.10
C PHE A 78 -18.41 4.24 -3.70
N ALA A 79 -17.11 4.43 -3.50
CA ALA A 79 -16.49 4.40 -2.18
C ALA A 79 -17.13 5.42 -1.24
N PHE A 80 -17.33 6.66 -1.72
CA PHE A 80 -17.99 7.72 -0.96
C PHE A 80 -19.45 7.40 -0.66
N LEU A 81 -20.20 6.93 -1.66
CA LEU A 81 -21.61 6.60 -1.52
C LEU A 81 -21.81 5.47 -0.50
N VAL A 82 -21.06 4.37 -0.63
CA VAL A 82 -21.12 3.24 0.32
C VAL A 82 -20.73 3.71 1.71
N TRP A 83 -19.64 4.47 1.83
CA TRP A 83 -19.22 5.03 3.11
C TRP A 83 -20.33 5.85 3.78
N LEU A 84 -20.99 6.74 3.03
CA LEU A 84 -22.09 7.56 3.52
C LEU A 84 -23.29 6.72 3.96
N ILE A 85 -23.69 5.73 3.16
CA ILE A 85 -24.78 4.81 3.51
C ILE A 85 -24.44 4.04 4.78
N THR A 86 -23.23 3.47 4.88
CA THR A 86 -22.82 2.72 6.07
C THR A 86 -22.72 3.61 7.31
N LEU A 87 -22.41 4.90 7.14
CA LEU A 87 -22.39 5.85 8.25
C LEU A 87 -23.80 6.11 8.80
N ILE A 88 -24.79 6.26 7.90
CA ILE A 88 -26.18 6.57 8.27
C ILE A 88 -26.92 5.34 8.80
N ILE A 89 -26.64 4.14 8.27
CA ILE A 89 -27.39 2.91 8.59
C ILE A 89 -26.65 2.02 9.60
N GLY A 90 -25.32 2.01 9.60
CA GLY A 90 -24.49 1.04 10.31
C GLY A 90 -23.99 1.46 11.70
N PHE A 91 -24.21 2.72 12.10
CA PHE A 91 -23.99 3.24 13.46
C PHE A 91 -25.32 3.60 14.09
#